data_AF-A0A1F9KFV5-F1
#
_entry.id   AF-A0A1F9KFV5-F1
#
_cell.length_a   1.000
_cell.length_b   1.000
_cell.length_c   1.000
_cell.angle_alpha   90.00
_cell.angle_beta   90.00
_cell.angle_gamma   90.00
#
_symmetry.space_group_name_H-M   'P 1'
#
loop_
_entity.id
_entity.type
_entity.pdbx_description
1 polymer ?
#
loop_
_entity_poly.entity_id
_entity_poly.type
_entity_poly.pdbx_seq_one_letter_code
_entity_poly.pdbx_strand_id
1 'polypeptide(L)'
;MKFGSPPPTDKLGTLKVGASTPPEVLLALGQPRGDGAASFAVDPSPRKIWFYDYVESAGGVTRGKILLVFFKQEKYDGHLWFSALFDHSKPREDSSVAGQRGGGR
;
A
#
# COMPACT_ATOMS: atom_id res chain seq x y z
N MET A 1 -4.03 21.13 -0.08
CA MET A 1 -2.64 20.64 0.05
C MET A 1 -2.48 19.37 -0.77
N LYS A 2 -1.35 19.19 -1.46
CA LYS A 2 -1.00 17.96 -2.19
C LYS A 2 0.41 17.55 -1.81
N PHE A 3 0.64 16.26 -1.63
CA PHE A 3 1.94 15.66 -1.39
C PHE A 3 2.13 14.45 -2.30
N GLY A 4 3.20 14.48 -3.08
CA GLY A 4 3.54 13.40 -4.00
C GLY A 4 2.74 13.38 -5.31
N SER A 5 2.87 12.26 -6.02
CA SER A 5 2.15 11.96 -7.26
C SER A 5 1.30 10.71 -7.08
N PRO A 6 0.09 10.64 -7.66
CA PRO A 6 -0.73 9.43 -7.62
C PRO A 6 0.07 8.22 -8.13
N PRO A 7 0.00 7.07 -7.45
CA PRO A 7 0.77 5.90 -7.85
C PRO A 7 0.29 5.37 -9.21
N PRO A 8 1.21 5.04 -10.12
CA PRO A 8 0.85 4.45 -11.40
C PRO A 8 0.44 2.99 -11.16
N THR A 9 -0.82 2.68 -11.47
CA THR A 9 -1.38 1.33 -11.22
C THR A 9 -1.75 0.59 -12.51
N ASP A 10 -1.85 1.29 -13.63
CA ASP A 10 -2.33 0.76 -14.91
C ASP A 10 -1.46 -0.39 -15.46
N LYS A 11 -0.16 -0.39 -15.14
CA LYS A 11 0.81 -1.39 -15.60
C LYS A 11 1.14 -2.47 -14.56
N LEU A 12 0.47 -2.49 -13.40
CA LEU A 12 0.75 -3.51 -12.38
C LEU A 12 0.50 -4.93 -12.90
N GLY A 13 -0.52 -5.12 -13.74
CA GLY A 13 -0.85 -6.42 -14.33
C GLY A 13 0.20 -6.97 -15.30
N THR A 14 1.18 -6.16 -15.74
CA THR A 14 2.26 -6.65 -16.62
C THR A 14 3.45 -7.22 -15.84
N LEU A 15 3.51 -6.99 -14.51
CA LEU A 15 4.58 -7.48 -13.66
C LEU A 15 4.34 -8.95 -13.28
N LYS A 16 5.42 -9.73 -13.27
CA LYS A 16 5.38 -11.17 -12.98
C LYS A 16 6.11 -11.47 -11.67
N VAL A 17 5.39 -12.01 -10.71
CA VAL A 17 5.95 -12.40 -9.40
C VAL A 17 7.07 -13.43 -9.59
N GLY A 18 8.20 -13.22 -8.92
CA GLY A 18 9.40 -14.04 -9.00
C GLY A 18 10.23 -13.87 -10.28
N ALA A 19 9.74 -13.14 -11.28
CA ALA A 19 10.42 -13.00 -12.58
C ALA A 19 10.84 -11.55 -12.87
N SER A 20 9.92 -10.60 -12.71
CA SER A 20 10.17 -9.20 -13.01
C SER A 20 11.27 -8.63 -12.11
N THR A 21 12.13 -7.83 -12.71
CA THR A 21 13.31 -7.22 -12.09
C THR A 21 13.04 -5.76 -11.70
N PRO A 22 13.84 -5.17 -10.79
CA PRO A 22 13.71 -3.76 -10.44
C PRO A 22 13.71 -2.80 -11.65
N PRO A 23 14.58 -2.96 -12.68
CA PRO A 23 14.51 -2.13 -13.88
C PRO A 23 13.19 -2.27 -14.65
N GLU A 24 12.64 -3.48 -14.76
CA GLU A 24 11.32 -3.69 -15.40
C GLU A 24 10.19 -3.05 -14.58
N VAL A 25 10.28 -3.10 -13.25
CA VAL A 25 9.36 -2.39 -12.37
C VAL A 25 9.47 -0.87 -12.55
N LEU A 26 10.68 -0.32 -12.68
CA LEU A 26 10.87 1.11 -12.98
C LEU A 26 10.30 1.50 -14.35
N LEU A 27 10.44 0.64 -15.36
CA LEU A 27 9.83 0.90 -16.68
C LEU A 27 8.30 0.87 -16.62
N ALA A 28 7.72 0.03 -15.78
CA ALA A 28 6.28 -0.08 -15.60
C ALA A 28 5.71 1.07 -14.74
N LEU A 29 6.37 1.39 -13.63
CA LEU A 29 5.81 2.25 -12.56
C LEU A 29 6.54 3.59 -12.39
N GLY A 30 7.62 3.82 -13.13
CA GLY A 30 8.47 4.99 -12.91
C GLY A 30 9.23 4.96 -11.58
N GLN A 31 9.84 6.10 -11.26
CA GLN A 31 10.66 6.24 -10.05
C GLN A 31 9.79 6.20 -8.79
N PRO A 32 10.16 5.39 -7.77
CA PRO A 32 9.51 5.44 -6.48
C PRO A 32 9.84 6.75 -5.75
N ARG A 33 9.01 7.12 -4.78
CA ARG A 33 9.32 8.26 -3.89
C ARG A 33 10.46 7.95 -2.93
N GLY A 34 10.55 6.69 -2.52
CA GLY A 34 11.59 6.22 -1.62
C GLY A 34 11.60 4.71 -1.52
N ASP A 35 12.51 4.20 -0.70
CA ASP A 35 12.71 2.78 -0.48
C ASP A 35 12.97 2.43 0.99
N GLY A 36 12.82 1.16 1.31
CA GLY A 36 13.01 0.64 2.66
C GLY A 36 13.05 -0.88 2.71
N ALA A 37 12.83 -1.44 3.89
CA ALA A 37 12.83 -2.89 4.11
C ALA A 37 11.60 -3.34 4.92
N ALA A 38 11.07 -4.52 4.60
CA ALA A 38 10.05 -5.20 5.39
C ALA A 38 10.38 -6.69 5.50
N SER A 39 9.79 -7.33 6.50
CA SER A 39 9.64 -8.77 6.57
C SER A 39 8.17 -9.10 6.83
N PHE A 40 7.74 -10.29 6.42
CA PHE A 40 6.39 -10.77 6.74
C PHE A 40 6.49 -11.81 7.84
N ALA A 41 5.52 -11.85 8.75
CA ALA A 41 5.55 -12.81 9.87
C ALA A 41 5.62 -14.27 9.40
N VAL A 42 4.97 -14.59 8.27
CA VAL A 42 4.97 -15.93 7.65
C VAL A 42 6.27 -16.29 6.94
N ASP A 43 7.09 -15.30 6.59
CA ASP A 43 8.40 -15.46 5.95
C ASP A 43 9.29 -14.27 6.35
N PRO A 44 10.14 -14.44 7.39
CA PRO A 44 10.91 -13.35 7.96
C PRO A 44 12.06 -12.88 7.05
N SER A 45 12.25 -13.50 5.87
CA SER A 45 13.23 -13.05 4.89
C SER A 45 12.99 -11.58 4.53
N PRO A 46 14.03 -10.73 4.56
CA PRO A 46 13.88 -9.32 4.26
C PRO A 46 13.50 -9.11 2.80
N ARG A 47 12.63 -8.13 2.58
CA ARG A 47 12.21 -7.62 1.28
C ARG A 47 12.61 -6.18 1.18
N LYS A 48 13.21 -5.80 0.06
CA LYS A 48 13.31 -4.39 -0.31
C LYS A 48 11.92 -3.91 -0.68
N ILE A 49 11.56 -2.69 -0.28
CA ILE A 49 10.28 -2.07 -0.60
C ILE A 49 10.52 -0.80 -1.38
N TRP A 50 9.67 -0.52 -2.36
CA TRP A 50 9.52 0.79 -2.98
C TRP A 50 8.17 1.41 -2.62
N PHE A 51 8.21 2.69 -2.27
CA PHE A 51 7.06 3.49 -1.84
C PHE A 51 6.58 4.40 -2.97
N TYR A 52 5.30 4.31 -3.30
CA TYR A 52 4.59 5.28 -4.12
C TYR A 52 3.35 5.71 -3.32
N ASP A 53 3.47 6.76 -2.54
CA ASP A 53 2.39 7.31 -1.71
C ASP A 53 1.82 8.58 -2.34
N TYR A 54 0.62 9.01 -1.98
CA TYR A 54 0.04 10.25 -2.45
C TYR A 54 -1.01 10.70 -1.45
N VAL A 55 -0.95 11.98 -1.08
CA VAL A 55 -1.92 12.56 -0.17
C VAL A 55 -2.43 13.87 -0.77
N GLU A 56 -3.75 13.98 -0.87
CA GLU A 56 -4.44 15.21 -1.24
C GLU A 56 -5.41 15.56 -0.12
N SER A 57 -5.39 16.81 0.34
CA SER A 57 -6.32 17.31 1.33
C SER A 57 -6.94 18.62 0.87
N ALA A 58 -8.27 18.67 0.87
CA ALA A 58 -9.07 19.84 0.49
C ALA A 58 -10.41 19.81 1.24
N GLY A 59 -10.81 20.94 1.82
CA GLY A 59 -12.15 21.11 2.39
C GLY A 59 -12.54 20.11 3.49
N GLY A 60 -11.60 19.73 4.37
CA GLY A 60 -11.86 18.75 5.43
C GLY A 60 -11.88 17.28 4.94
N VAL A 61 -11.60 17.04 3.66
CA VAL A 61 -11.47 15.71 3.08
C VAL A 61 -10.01 15.43 2.75
N THR A 62 -9.51 14.27 3.16
CA THR A 62 -8.16 13.78 2.84
C THR A 62 -8.26 12.48 2.05
N ARG A 63 -7.67 12.46 0.86
CA ARG A 63 -7.52 11.26 0.03
C ARG A 63 -6.08 10.77 0.13
N GLY A 64 -5.92 9.52 0.56
CA GLY A 64 -4.63 8.82 0.59
C GLY A 64 -4.60 7.71 -0.47
N LYS A 65 -3.49 7.58 -1.18
CA LYS A 65 -3.19 6.43 -2.04
C LYS A 65 -1.79 5.93 -1.72
N ILE A 66 -1.61 4.63 -1.53
CA ILE A 66 -0.30 4.04 -1.26
C ILE A 66 -0.17 2.75 -2.06
N LEU A 67 0.92 2.67 -2.81
CA LEU A 67 1.42 1.46 -3.46
C LEU A 67 2.77 1.11 -2.85
N LEU A 68 2.85 -0.10 -2.31
CA LEU A 68 4.09 -0.73 -1.86
C LEU A 68 4.46 -1.82 -2.85
N VAL A 69 5.68 -1.78 -3.37
CA VAL A 69 6.22 -2.85 -4.23
C VAL A 69 7.30 -3.58 -3.47
N PHE A 70 7.17 -4.90 -3.35
CA PHE A 70 8.10 -5.74 -2.61
C PHE A 70 9.05 -6.45 -3.56
N PHE A 71 10.30 -6.57 -3.14
CA PHE A 71 11.32 -7.34 -3.85
C PHE A 71 11.96 -8.35 -2.92
N LYS A 72 12.05 -9.60 -3.37
CA LYS A 72 12.79 -10.68 -2.72
C LYS A 72 13.87 -11.15 -3.68
N GLN A 73 15.12 -11.15 -3.23
CA GLN A 73 16.28 -11.55 -4.06
C GLN A 73 16.33 -10.81 -5.43
N GLU A 74 16.14 -9.48 -5.41
CA GLU A 74 16.12 -8.64 -6.64
C GLU A 74 15.05 -9.07 -7.67
N LYS A 75 13.98 -9.72 -7.21
CA LYS A 75 12.80 -10.06 -8.02
C LYS A 75 11.55 -9.50 -7.38
N TYR A 76 10.65 -9.01 -8.21
CA TYR A 76 9.33 -8.56 -7.83
C TYR A 76 8.59 -9.67 -7.07
N ASP A 77 8.27 -9.42 -5.81
CA ASP A 77 7.63 -10.38 -4.89
C ASP A 77 6.14 -10.07 -4.68
N GLY A 78 5.62 -9.10 -5.44
CA GLY A 78 4.24 -8.65 -5.37
C GLY A 78 4.12 -7.19 -4.91
N HIS A 79 2.89 -6.76 -4.71
CA HIS A 79 2.57 -5.40 -4.31
C HIS A 79 1.37 -5.36 -3.38
N LEU A 80 1.27 -4.28 -2.62
CA LEU A 80 0.07 -3.89 -1.87
C LEU A 80 -0.38 -2.52 -2.36
N TRP A 81 -1.63 -2.41 -2.78
CA TRP A 81 -2.25 -1.18 -3.23
C TRP A 81 -3.49 -0.86 -2.39
N PHE A 82 -3.61 0.38 -1.94
CA PHE A 82 -4.86 0.87 -1.37
C PHE A 82 -5.09 2.35 -1.66
N SER A 83 -6.37 2.71 -1.71
CA SER A 83 -6.85 4.09 -1.77
C SER A 83 -7.91 4.27 -0.70
N ALA A 84 -7.77 5.31 0.11
CA ALA A 84 -8.70 5.65 1.17
C ALA A 84 -9.13 7.12 1.06
N LEU A 85 -10.36 7.37 1.48
CA LEU A 85 -10.93 8.71 1.63
C LEU A 85 -11.29 8.89 3.10
N PHE A 86 -10.76 9.94 3.72
CA PHE A 86 -11.05 10.33 5.08
C PHE A 86 -11.79 11.66 5.05
N ASP A 87 -13.04 11.65 5.49
CA ASP A 87 -13.85 12.86 5.62
C ASP A 87 -13.90 13.24 7.10
N HIS A 88 -13.18 14.31 7.47
CA HIS A 88 -13.08 14.77 8.86
C HIS A 88 -14.36 15.46 9.35
N SER A 89 -15.33 15.71 8.46
CA SER A 89 -16.64 16.23 8.85
C SER A 89 -17.59 15.14 9.37
N LYS A 90 -17.27 13.86 9.13
CA LYS A 90 -18.06 12.72 9.59
C LYS A 90 -17.47 12.13 10.87
N PRO A 91 -18.31 11.78 11.86
CA PRO A 91 -17.85 10.99 13.00
C PRO A 91 -17.19 9.70 12.49
N ARG A 92 -16.08 9.28 13.11
CA ARG A 92 -15.58 7.91 12.89
C ARG A 92 -16.68 6.97 13.40
N GLU A 93 -17.21 6.11 12.54
CA GLU A 93 -18.05 5.00 13.00
C GLU A 93 -17.16 4.11 13.88
N ASP A 94 -17.30 4.25 15.20
CA ASP A 94 -16.74 3.30 16.15
C ASP A 94 -17.34 1.94 15.83
N SER A 95 -16.49 1.02 15.39
CA SER A 95 -16.82 -0.39 15.29
C SER A 95 -17.01 -0.93 16.70
N SER A 96 -18.19 -0.71 17.28
CA SER A 96 -18.63 -1.34 18.51
C SER A 96 -18.80 -2.84 18.24
N VAL A 97 -17.71 -3.59 18.38
CA VAL A 97 -17.75 -5.01 18.67
C VAL A 97 -17.62 -5.15 20.17
N ALA A 98 -18.75 -5.03 20.87
CA ALA A 98 -18.84 -5.36 22.29
C ALA A 98 -20.06 -6.24 22.54
N GLY A 99 -19.83 -7.55 22.65
CA GLY A 99 -20.55 -8.36 23.63
C GLY A 99 -21.49 -9.46 23.13
N GLN A 100 -21.06 -10.36 22.25
CA GLN A 100 -21.55 -11.74 22.38
C GLN A 100 -20.88 -12.36 23.62
N ARG A 101 -21.52 -12.24 24.79
CA ARG A 101 -21.27 -13.15 25.91
C ARG A 101 -22.20 -14.34 25.77
N GLY A 102 -21.64 -15.47 25.36
CA GLY A 102 -22.20 -16.77 25.67
C GLY A 102 -22.01 -17.10 27.16
N GLY A 103 -22.94 -17.89 27.70
CA GLY A 103 -22.85 -18.45 29.05
C GLY A 103 -24.15 -19.16 29.38
N GLY A 104 -24.25 -20.43 29.00
CA GLY A 104 -25.41 -21.27 29.28
C GLY A 104 -25.41 -21.86 30.70
N ARG A 105 -26.60 -22.16 31.23
CA ARG A 105 -27.12 -23.50 31.53
C ARG A 105 -28.58 -23.34 31.95
#